data_AF-A0A3S4SJL3-F1
#
_entry.id   AF-A0A3S4SJL3-F1
#
_cell.length_a   1.000
_cell.length_b   1.000
_cell.length_c   1.000
_cell.angle_alpha   90.00
_cell.angle_beta   90.00
_cell.angle_gamma   90.00
#
_symmetry.space_group_name_H-M   'P 1'
#
loop_
_entity.id
_entity.type
_entity.pdbx_description
1 polymer ?
#
loop_
_entity_poly.entity_id
_entity_poly.type
_entity_poly.pdbx_seq_one_letter_code
_entity_poly.pdbx_strand_id
1 'polypeptide(L)'
;MSVQPAPPVLMPAWLLVIAVVGLMIVAAWLARTLLVTRRDVSTEVGDIPMAPGERRQWADRIEGVASRWRSGELDLRALHLELAALMRGFAEARSGQEITTATVTEILAMADTTGPSSVTQRLSQVRRARRPLDDNPLGHVGELLAIWEQPSFDREPEAAAQEALDRAEEVVNRW
;
A
#
# COMPACT_ATOMS: atom_id res chain seq x y z
N MET A 1 37.60 -55.42 42.37
CA MET A 1 37.62 -54.37 41.34
C MET A 1 36.34 -53.56 41.49
N SER A 2 36.36 -52.51 42.32
CA SER A 2 35.19 -51.67 42.59
C SER A 2 35.02 -50.65 41.47
N VAL A 3 33.90 -50.73 40.75
CA VAL A 3 33.53 -49.74 39.73
C VAL A 3 33.02 -48.51 40.47
N GLN A 4 33.78 -47.41 40.43
CA GLN A 4 33.28 -46.11 40.89
C GLN A 4 32.33 -45.56 39.82
N PRO A 5 31.11 -45.12 40.18
CA PRO A 5 30.27 -44.39 39.23
C PRO A 5 30.90 -43.04 38.94
N ALA A 6 31.01 -42.66 37.67
CA ALA A 6 31.45 -41.33 37.27
C ALA A 6 30.56 -40.26 37.96
N PRO A 7 31.13 -39.17 38.51
CA PRO A 7 30.33 -38.15 39.16
C PRO A 7 29.31 -37.59 38.15
N PRO A 8 28.04 -37.39 38.54
CA PRO A 8 27.02 -36.88 37.65
C PRO A 8 27.47 -35.52 37.12
N VAL A 9 27.67 -35.43 35.81
CA VAL A 9 28.01 -34.18 35.14
C VAL A 9 26.77 -33.30 35.26
N LEU A 10 26.71 -32.45 36.29
CA LEU A 10 25.72 -31.40 36.38
C LEU A 10 25.82 -30.62 35.06
N MET A 11 24.80 -30.65 34.21
CA MET A 11 24.81 -29.90 32.96
C MET A 11 25.23 -28.46 33.29
N PRO A 12 26.37 -27.99 32.79
CA PRO A 12 26.86 -26.69 33.18
C PRO A 12 25.83 -25.62 32.82
N ALA A 13 25.47 -24.76 33.77
CA ALA A 13 24.45 -23.74 33.56
C ALA A 13 24.75 -22.82 32.36
N TRP A 14 26.01 -22.69 31.97
CA TRP A 14 26.42 -21.96 30.77
C TRP A 14 25.90 -22.58 29.46
N LEU A 15 25.68 -23.90 29.40
CA LEU A 15 25.07 -24.55 28.23
C LEU A 15 23.61 -24.11 28.03
N LEU A 16 22.86 -23.90 29.12
CA LEU A 16 21.50 -23.35 29.04
C LEU A 16 21.52 -21.93 28.49
N VAL A 17 22.48 -21.10 28.90
CA VAL A 17 22.65 -19.74 28.37
C VAL A 17 22.91 -19.78 26.86
N ILE A 18 23.82 -20.65 26.40
CA ILE A 18 24.11 -20.81 24.96
C ILE A 18 22.88 -21.30 24.20
N ALA A 19 22.14 -22.28 24.74
CA ALA A 19 20.93 -22.80 24.11
C ALA A 19 19.86 -21.70 23.97
N VAL A 20 19.66 -20.88 25.00
CA VAL A 20 18.70 -19.75 24.96
C VAL A 20 19.14 -18.68 23.97
N VAL A 21 20.43 -18.30 23.96
CA VAL A 21 20.96 -17.32 23.00
C VAL A 21 20.83 -17.85 21.56
N GLY A 22 21.15 -19.12 21.33
CA GLY A 22 20.95 -19.77 20.03
C GLY A 22 19.48 -19.75 19.59
N LEU A 23 18.56 -20.11 20.49
CA LEU A 23 17.13 -20.06 20.23
C LEU A 23 16.66 -18.65 19.87
N MET A 24 17.13 -17.63 20.58
CA MET A 24 16.81 -16.22 20.31
C MET A 24 17.32 -15.76 18.95
N ILE A 25 18.52 -16.18 18.56
CA ILE A 25 19.09 -15.87 17.24
C ILE A 25 18.27 -16.53 16.13
N VAL A 26 17.93 -17.82 16.29
CA VAL A 26 17.08 -18.53 15.31
C VAL A 26 15.69 -17.91 15.25
N ALA A 27 15.08 -17.57 16.38
CA ALA A 27 13.78 -16.91 16.43
C ALA A 27 13.82 -15.52 15.77
N ALA A 28 14.87 -14.73 16.01
CA ALA A 28 15.07 -13.43 15.36
C ALA A 28 15.33 -13.58 13.85
N TRP A 29 16.10 -14.61 13.45
CA TRP A 29 16.34 -14.91 12.04
C TRP A 29 15.08 -15.40 11.33
N LEU A 30 14.28 -16.27 11.96
CA LEU A 30 12.99 -16.71 11.47
C LEU A 30 11.99 -15.54 11.41
N ALA A 31 11.91 -14.71 12.44
CA ALA A 31 11.09 -13.51 12.43
C ALA A 31 11.52 -12.57 11.29
N ARG A 32 12.82 -12.37 11.10
CA ARG A 32 13.37 -11.56 10.00
C ARG A 32 13.01 -12.14 8.64
N THR A 33 13.23 -13.44 8.42
CA THR A 33 12.91 -14.09 7.14
C THR A 33 11.41 -14.05 6.87
N LEU A 34 10.55 -14.35 7.84
CA LEU A 34 9.10 -14.25 7.69
C LEU A 34 8.62 -12.80 7.44
N LEU A 35 9.25 -11.80 8.06
CA LEU A 35 8.95 -10.38 7.83
C LEU A 35 9.49 -9.86 6.49
N VAL A 36 10.50 -10.51 5.92
CA VAL A 36 11.06 -10.19 4.59
C VAL A 36 10.27 -10.91 3.50
N THR A 37 9.94 -12.19 3.66
CA THR A 37 9.13 -12.97 2.70
C THR A 37 7.70 -12.44 2.60
N ARG A 38 7.11 -11.91 3.68
CA ARG A 38 5.83 -11.18 3.61
C ARG A 38 5.89 -9.89 2.79
N ARG A 39 7.09 -9.31 2.58
CA ARG A 39 7.28 -8.17 1.69
C ARG A 39 7.54 -8.60 0.25
N ASP A 40 8.34 -9.65 0.03
CA ASP A 40 8.75 -10.07 -1.32
C ASP A 40 7.62 -10.65 -2.18
N VAL A 41 6.67 -11.40 -1.61
CA VAL A 41 5.55 -11.96 -2.40
C VAL A 41 4.63 -10.86 -2.95
N SER A 42 4.54 -9.72 -2.27
CA SER A 42 3.75 -8.57 -2.72
C SER A 42 4.43 -7.77 -3.83
N THR A 43 5.76 -7.78 -3.90
CA THR A 43 6.54 -7.12 -4.96
C THR A 43 6.44 -7.89 -6.28
N GLU A 44 6.43 -9.23 -6.25
CA GLU A 44 6.48 -10.06 -7.46
C GLU A 44 5.17 -10.01 -8.30
N VAL A 45 4.03 -9.66 -7.70
CA VAL A 45 2.73 -9.53 -8.42
C VAL A 45 2.51 -8.11 -8.97
N GLY A 46 3.19 -7.10 -8.41
CA GLY A 46 3.06 -5.70 -8.83
C GLY A 46 3.69 -5.37 -10.19
N ASP A 47 4.67 -6.16 -10.64
CA ASP A 47 5.51 -5.86 -11.82
C ASP A 47 5.01 -6.50 -13.14
N ILE A 48 4.02 -7.39 -13.10
CA ILE A 48 3.44 -7.97 -14.33
C ILE A 48 2.48 -6.95 -14.93
N PRO A 49 2.69 -6.41 -16.15
CA PRO A 49 1.79 -5.43 -16.75
C PRO A 49 0.37 -6.00 -16.91
N MET A 50 -0.64 -5.22 -16.52
CA MET A 50 -2.04 -5.66 -16.51
C MET A 50 -2.49 -6.07 -17.92
N ALA A 51 -3.29 -7.15 -18.00
CA ALA A 51 -3.81 -7.60 -19.29
C ALA A 51 -4.67 -6.50 -19.94
N PRO A 52 -4.60 -6.30 -21.27
CA PRO A 52 -5.33 -5.22 -21.94
C PRO A 52 -6.86 -5.24 -21.69
N GLY A 53 -7.44 -6.42 -21.45
CA GLY A 53 -8.86 -6.57 -21.14
C GLY A 53 -9.23 -6.08 -19.73
N GLU A 54 -8.38 -6.36 -18.74
CA GLU A 54 -8.58 -5.89 -17.36
C GLU A 54 -8.41 -4.37 -17.26
N ARG A 55 -7.42 -3.81 -17.99
CA ARG A 55 -7.26 -2.35 -18.10
C ARG A 55 -8.51 -1.67 -18.65
N ARG A 56 -9.09 -2.20 -19.73
CA ARG A 56 -10.33 -1.66 -20.31
C ARG A 56 -11.48 -1.70 -19.30
N GLN A 57 -11.60 -2.76 -18.51
CA GLN A 57 -12.65 -2.84 -17.51
C GLN A 57 -12.57 -1.70 -16.48
N TRP A 58 -11.36 -1.34 -16.02
CA TRP A 58 -11.18 -0.22 -15.11
C TRP A 58 -11.40 1.14 -15.79
N ALA A 59 -10.94 1.29 -17.03
CA ALA A 59 -11.21 2.49 -17.83
C ALA A 59 -12.72 2.70 -18.07
N ASP A 60 -13.47 1.63 -18.40
CA ASP A 60 -14.92 1.68 -18.58
C ASP A 60 -15.65 2.09 -17.28
N ARG A 61 -15.14 1.67 -16.12
CA ARG A 61 -15.68 2.10 -14.81
C ARG A 61 -15.44 3.58 -14.55
N ILE A 62 -14.24 4.10 -14.86
CA ILE A 62 -13.92 5.53 -14.75
C ILE A 62 -14.83 6.33 -15.70
N GLU A 63 -15.00 5.88 -16.95
CA GLU A 63 -15.88 6.54 -17.92
C GLU A 63 -17.35 6.54 -17.45
N GLY A 64 -17.80 5.47 -16.79
CA GLY A 64 -19.12 5.42 -16.17
C GLY A 64 -19.33 6.47 -15.06
N VAL A 65 -18.29 6.74 -14.27
CA VAL A 65 -18.31 7.84 -13.28
C VAL A 65 -18.26 9.20 -13.99
N ALA A 66 -17.40 9.37 -14.98
CA ALA A 66 -17.29 10.60 -15.78
C ALA A 66 -18.61 10.95 -16.51
N SER A 67 -19.33 9.94 -17.02
CA SER A 67 -20.64 10.11 -17.64
C SER A 67 -21.67 10.63 -16.64
N ARG A 68 -21.70 10.11 -15.42
CA ARG A 68 -22.65 10.56 -14.38
C ARG A 68 -22.32 11.94 -13.83
N TRP A 69 -21.04 12.31 -13.79
CA TRP A 69 -20.64 13.70 -13.54
C TRP A 69 -21.16 14.63 -14.65
N ARG A 70 -20.93 14.29 -15.92
CA ARG A 70 -21.38 15.09 -17.07
C ARG A 70 -22.90 15.20 -17.18
N SER A 71 -23.65 14.18 -16.76
CA SER A 71 -25.12 14.25 -16.71
C SER A 71 -25.65 15.06 -15.52
N GLY A 72 -24.78 15.49 -14.60
CA GLY A 72 -25.14 16.22 -13.39
C GLY A 72 -25.73 15.35 -12.28
N GLU A 73 -25.63 14.02 -12.39
CA GLU A 73 -26.08 13.07 -11.36
C GLU A 73 -25.15 13.04 -10.15
N LEU A 74 -23.86 13.36 -10.35
CA LEU A 74 -22.86 13.43 -9.29
C LEU A 74 -22.48 14.89 -9.01
N ASP A 75 -22.39 15.24 -7.72
CA ASP A 75 -21.66 16.43 -7.29
C ASP A 75 -20.14 16.12 -7.20
N LEU A 76 -19.30 17.15 -7.06
CA LEU A 76 -17.83 16.99 -7.05
C LEU A 76 -17.37 16.07 -5.90
N ARG A 77 -18.07 16.11 -4.77
CA ARG A 77 -17.76 15.28 -3.61
C ARG A 77 -18.10 13.83 -3.87
N ALA A 78 -19.25 13.56 -4.48
CA ALA A 78 -19.67 12.22 -4.87
C ALA A 78 -18.73 11.65 -5.93
N LEU A 79 -18.30 12.46 -6.90
CA LEU A 79 -17.25 12.10 -7.87
C LEU A 79 -15.96 11.65 -7.16
N HIS A 80 -15.44 12.47 -6.24
CA HIS A 80 -14.23 12.12 -5.47
C HIS A 80 -14.39 10.84 -4.66
N LEU A 81 -15.53 10.62 -4.01
CA LEU A 81 -15.79 9.42 -3.22
C LEU A 81 -15.85 8.16 -4.09
N GLU A 82 -16.47 8.24 -5.26
CA GLU A 82 -16.56 7.12 -6.18
C GLU A 82 -15.23 6.81 -6.86
N LEU A 83 -14.47 7.83 -7.27
CA LEU A 83 -13.11 7.65 -7.77
C LEU A 83 -12.20 7.07 -6.69
N ALA A 84 -12.33 7.53 -5.45
CA ALA A 84 -11.59 6.98 -4.33
C ALA A 84 -11.92 5.50 -4.08
N ALA A 85 -13.20 5.12 -4.19
CA ALA A 85 -13.61 3.72 -4.09
C ALA A 85 -13.06 2.88 -5.26
N LEU A 86 -13.12 3.40 -6.49
CA LEU A 86 -12.57 2.73 -7.67
C LEU A 86 -11.05 2.53 -7.56
N MET A 87 -10.30 3.56 -7.15
CA MET A 87 -8.85 3.47 -7.01
C MET A 87 -8.42 2.53 -5.88
N ARG A 88 -9.18 2.45 -4.79
CA ARG A 88 -8.95 1.43 -3.76
C ARG A 88 -9.19 0.02 -4.29
N GLY A 89 -10.29 -0.19 -5.00
CA GLY A 89 -10.58 -1.48 -5.63
C GLY A 89 -9.54 -1.88 -6.68
N PHE A 90 -9.05 -0.90 -7.44
CA PHE A 90 -7.97 -1.10 -8.41
C PHE A 90 -6.66 -1.49 -7.71
N ALA A 91 -6.25 -0.73 -6.69
CA ALA A 91 -5.05 -1.01 -5.93
C ALA A 91 -5.12 -2.36 -5.21
N GLU A 92 -6.28 -2.77 -4.68
CA GLU A 92 -6.50 -4.10 -4.11
C GLU A 92 -6.32 -5.21 -5.16
N ALA A 93 -6.97 -5.06 -6.32
CA ALA A 93 -6.83 -6.01 -7.42
C ALA A 93 -5.38 -6.13 -7.91
N ARG A 94 -4.60 -5.05 -7.80
CA ARG A 94 -3.24 -4.98 -8.34
C ARG A 94 -2.14 -5.36 -7.37
N SER A 95 -2.28 -4.98 -6.10
CA SER A 95 -1.33 -5.30 -5.04
C SER A 95 -1.61 -6.65 -4.38
N GLY A 96 -2.83 -7.18 -4.51
CA GLY A 96 -3.29 -8.35 -3.76
C GLY A 96 -3.45 -8.10 -2.25
N GLN A 97 -3.30 -6.84 -1.80
CA GLN A 97 -3.50 -6.44 -0.41
C GLN A 97 -4.93 -5.94 -0.19
N GLU A 98 -5.42 -6.03 1.05
CA GLU A 98 -6.72 -5.48 1.43
C GLU A 98 -6.62 -3.94 1.47
N ILE A 99 -7.03 -3.27 0.38
CA ILE A 99 -6.92 -1.80 0.24
C ILE A 99 -8.27 -1.10 0.42
N THR A 100 -9.38 -1.76 0.09
CA THR A 100 -10.73 -1.16 0.19
C THR A 100 -11.12 -0.74 1.60
N THR A 101 -10.63 -1.44 2.62
CA THR A 101 -10.85 -1.15 4.04
C THR A 101 -9.71 -0.35 4.68
N ALA A 102 -8.58 -0.20 3.98
CA ALA A 102 -7.40 0.48 4.49
C ALA A 102 -7.56 2.00 4.48
N THR A 103 -7.04 2.62 5.53
CA THR A 103 -6.87 4.07 5.60
C THR A 103 -5.77 4.53 4.64
N VAL A 104 -5.82 5.79 4.21
CA VAL A 104 -4.76 6.39 3.39
C VAL A 104 -3.38 6.25 4.02
N THR A 105 -3.29 6.44 5.34
CA THR A 105 -2.02 6.28 6.07
C THR A 105 -1.48 4.87 6.04
N GLU A 106 -2.35 3.85 6.08
CA GLU A 106 -1.96 2.45 5.98
C GLU A 106 -1.50 2.12 4.56
N ILE A 107 -2.24 2.57 3.54
CA ILE A 107 -1.86 2.41 2.12
C ILE A 107 -0.47 3.00 1.86
N LEU A 108 -0.21 4.21 2.35
CA LEU A 108 1.09 4.88 2.23
C LEU A 108 2.22 4.18 3.00
N ALA A 109 1.90 3.47 4.09
CA ALA A 109 2.85 2.68 4.86
C ALA A 109 3.13 1.30 4.21
N MET A 110 2.19 0.77 3.44
CA MET A 110 2.35 -0.47 2.66
C MET A 110 3.18 -0.24 1.40
N ALA A 111 3.07 0.94 0.79
CA ALA A 111 3.81 1.30 -0.42
C ALA A 111 5.33 1.34 -0.19
N ASP A 112 6.08 0.70 -1.08
CA ASP A 112 7.54 0.82 -1.16
C ASP A 112 7.91 2.12 -1.88
N THR A 113 7.79 3.23 -1.15
CA THR A 113 7.88 4.59 -1.67
C THR A 113 9.27 4.94 -2.23
N THR A 114 9.31 5.80 -3.24
CA THR A 114 10.57 6.47 -3.66
C THR A 114 10.81 7.78 -2.89
N GLY A 115 9.82 8.25 -2.12
CA GLY A 115 9.84 9.50 -1.36
C GLY A 115 10.26 9.34 0.11
N PRO A 116 9.91 10.31 0.98
CA PRO A 116 10.20 10.23 2.41
C PRO A 116 9.58 8.97 3.05
N SER A 117 10.35 8.28 3.90
CA SER A 117 9.87 7.09 4.61
C SER A 117 8.78 7.42 5.65
N SER A 118 8.72 8.67 6.13
CA SER A 118 7.67 9.12 7.03
C SER A 118 6.39 9.48 6.26
N VAL A 119 5.30 8.73 6.55
CA VAL A 119 3.96 8.99 6.00
C VAL A 119 3.49 10.42 6.28
N THR A 120 3.72 10.94 7.49
CA THR A 120 3.33 12.31 7.86
C THR A 120 4.07 13.35 7.02
N GLN A 121 5.36 13.15 6.78
CA GLN A 121 6.15 14.04 5.94
C GLN A 121 5.66 14.00 4.49
N ARG A 122 5.36 12.80 3.97
CA ARG A 122 4.81 12.62 2.63
C ARG A 122 3.48 13.34 2.45
N LEU A 123 2.53 13.13 3.36
CA LEU A 123 1.24 13.84 3.36
C LEU A 123 1.41 15.36 3.43
N SER A 124 2.39 15.86 4.18
CA SER A 124 2.68 17.29 4.24
C SER A 124 3.17 17.85 2.90
N GLN A 125 3.97 17.08 2.15
CA GLN A 125 4.47 17.46 0.83
C GLN A 125 3.35 17.41 -0.21
N VAL A 126 2.55 16.34 -0.22
CA VAL A 126 1.37 16.20 -1.10
C VAL A 126 0.38 17.34 -0.89
N ARG A 127 0.10 17.71 0.37
CA ARG A 127 -0.77 18.86 0.69
C ARG A 127 -0.24 20.18 0.15
N ARG A 128 1.08 20.41 0.21
CA ARG A 128 1.70 21.62 -0.34
C ARG A 128 1.71 21.62 -1.86
N ALA A 129 1.95 20.47 -2.47
CA ALA A 129 2.05 20.32 -3.92
C ALA A 129 0.69 20.18 -4.62
N ARG A 130 -0.37 19.77 -3.89
CA ARG A 130 -1.71 19.42 -4.40
C ARG A 130 -1.70 18.41 -5.55
N ARG A 131 -0.68 17.55 -5.58
CA ARG A 131 -0.53 16.48 -6.56
C ARG A 131 0.20 15.31 -5.91
N PRO A 132 -0.05 14.07 -6.39
CA PRO A 132 0.79 12.94 -6.04
C PRO A 132 2.22 13.16 -6.53
N LEU A 133 3.17 12.63 -5.79
CA LEU A 133 4.62 12.77 -5.93
C LEU A 133 5.34 11.41 -5.97
N ASP A 134 4.72 10.35 -5.45
CA ASP A 134 5.32 9.02 -5.44
C ASP A 134 5.34 8.40 -6.85
N ASP A 135 6.45 7.74 -7.17
CA ASP A 135 6.61 6.96 -8.40
C ASP A 135 6.17 5.51 -8.22
N ASN A 136 6.16 5.01 -6.97
CA ASN A 136 5.56 3.73 -6.66
C ASN A 136 4.05 3.84 -6.88
N PRO A 137 3.43 2.94 -7.66
CA PRO A 137 2.03 3.11 -8.05
C PRO A 137 1.04 2.94 -6.88
N LEU A 138 1.35 2.10 -5.88
CA LEU A 138 0.53 2.01 -4.65
C LEU A 138 0.69 3.27 -3.79
N GLY A 139 1.91 3.82 -3.72
CA GLY A 139 2.18 5.10 -3.07
C GLY A 139 1.41 6.24 -3.74
N HIS A 140 1.42 6.28 -5.08
CA HIS A 140 0.73 7.26 -5.89
C HIS A 140 -0.79 7.23 -5.68
N VAL A 141 -1.40 6.04 -5.63
CA VAL A 141 -2.81 5.87 -5.27
C VAL A 141 -3.09 6.41 -3.87
N GLY A 142 -2.27 6.06 -2.88
CA GLY A 142 -2.42 6.56 -1.52
C GLY A 142 -2.41 8.09 -1.45
N GLU A 143 -1.53 8.74 -2.20
CA GLU A 143 -1.46 10.20 -2.25
C GLU A 143 -2.64 10.84 -2.99
N LEU A 144 -3.15 10.23 -4.07
CA LEU A 144 -4.37 10.66 -4.74
C LEU A 144 -5.58 10.62 -3.81
N LEU A 145 -5.75 9.52 -3.08
CA LEU A 145 -6.81 9.37 -2.09
C LEU A 145 -6.70 10.47 -1.02
N ALA A 146 -5.48 10.79 -0.58
CA ALA A 146 -5.24 11.86 0.39
C ALA A 146 -5.68 13.25 -0.10
N ILE A 147 -5.65 13.49 -1.42
CA ILE A 147 -6.10 14.74 -2.04
C ILE A 147 -7.63 14.76 -2.10
N TRP A 148 -8.26 13.69 -2.57
CA TRP A 148 -9.71 13.60 -2.75
C TRP A 148 -10.51 13.53 -1.45
N GLU A 149 -9.93 12.99 -0.37
CA GLU A 149 -10.56 13.00 0.96
C GLU A 149 -10.57 14.37 1.63
N GLN A 150 -9.78 15.32 1.12
CA GLN A 150 -9.83 16.69 1.63
C GLN A 150 -11.10 17.38 1.12
N PRO A 151 -11.82 18.15 1.97
CA PRO A 151 -12.94 18.95 1.51
C PRO A 151 -12.49 19.94 0.42
N SER A 152 -12.90 19.70 -0.82
CA SER A 152 -12.61 20.58 -1.94
C SER A 152 -13.57 21.77 -1.90
N PHE A 153 -13.06 22.94 -1.50
CA PHE A 153 -13.77 24.23 -1.64
C PHE A 153 -13.35 24.96 -2.92
N ASP A 154 -13.06 24.20 -3.98
CA ASP A 154 -12.56 24.78 -5.22
C ASP A 154 -13.63 25.67 -5.87
N ARG A 155 -13.17 26.84 -6.33
CA ARG A 155 -14.04 27.82 -7.00
C ARG A 155 -14.50 27.34 -8.38
N GLU A 156 -13.80 26.36 -8.95
CA GLU A 156 -14.02 25.81 -10.29
C GLU A 156 -14.19 24.28 -10.21
N PRO A 157 -15.41 23.80 -9.86
CA PRO A 157 -15.64 22.38 -9.61
C PRO A 157 -15.47 21.52 -10.86
N GLU A 158 -15.72 22.07 -12.05
CA GLU A 158 -15.54 21.37 -13.33
C GLU A 158 -14.07 21.05 -13.63
N ALA A 159 -13.17 22.01 -13.41
CA ALA A 159 -11.74 21.80 -13.63
C ALA A 159 -11.17 20.77 -12.65
N ALA A 160 -11.58 20.85 -11.38
CA ALA A 160 -11.18 19.88 -10.35
C ALA A 160 -11.69 18.46 -10.66
N ALA A 161 -12.93 18.34 -11.15
CA ALA A 161 -13.50 17.07 -11.57
C ALA A 161 -12.72 16.45 -12.74
N GLN A 162 -12.40 17.24 -13.77
CA GLN A 162 -11.65 16.76 -14.93
C GLN A 162 -10.24 16.32 -14.53
N GLU A 163 -9.56 17.11 -13.69
CA GLU A 163 -8.23 16.75 -13.20
C GLU A 163 -8.24 15.45 -12.38
N ALA A 164 -9.28 15.21 -11.58
CA ALA A 164 -9.42 13.97 -10.83
C ALA A 164 -9.62 12.75 -11.77
N LEU A 165 -10.40 12.91 -12.83
CA LEU A 165 -10.63 11.86 -13.84
C LEU A 165 -9.35 11.54 -14.61
N ASP A 166 -8.65 12.57 -15.11
CA ASP A 166 -7.42 12.42 -15.88
C ASP A 166 -6.34 11.68 -15.05
N ARG A 167 -6.20 12.04 -13.76
CA ARG A 167 -5.28 11.37 -12.84
C ARG A 167 -5.66 9.91 -12.57
N ALA A 168 -6.95 9.61 -12.42
CA ALA A 168 -7.41 8.24 -12.24
C ALA A 168 -7.10 7.37 -13.47
N GLU A 169 -7.31 7.92 -14.67
CA GLU A 169 -6.99 7.25 -15.93
C GLU A 169 -5.48 7.05 -16.10
N GLU A 170 -4.67 8.06 -15.76
CA GLU A 170 -3.21 7.97 -15.77
C GLU A 170 -2.70 6.79 -14.93
N VAL A 171 -3.24 6.63 -13.71
CA VAL A 171 -2.87 5.53 -12.81
C VAL A 171 -3.19 4.17 -13.40
N VAL A 172 -4.39 3.99 -13.95
CA VAL A 172 -4.80 2.72 -14.59
C VAL A 172 -3.99 2.42 -15.85
N ASN A 173 -3.51 3.45 -16.54
CA ASN A 173 -2.67 3.29 -17.73
C ASN A 173 -1.21 2.99 -17.40
N ARG A 174 -0.67 3.58 -16.32
CA ARG A 174 0.74 3.45 -15.90
C ARG A 174 1.01 2.14 -15.15
N TRP A 175 0.06 1.66 -14.34
CA TRP A 175 0.22 0.45 -13.52
C TRP A 175 -0.27 -0.82 -14.25
#